data_AF-A0A937J568-F1
#
_entry.id   AF-A0A937J568-F1
#
_cell.length_a   1.000
_cell.length_b   1.000
_cell.length_c   1.000
_cell.angle_alpha   90.00
_cell.angle_beta   90.00
_cell.angle_gamma   90.00
#
_symmetry.space_group_name_H-M   'P 1'
#
loop_
_entity.id
_entity.type
_entity.pdbx_description
1 polymer ?
#
loop_
_entity_poly.entity_id
_entity_poly.type
_entity_poly.pdbx_seq_one_letter_code
_entity_poly.pdbx_strand_id
1 'polypeptide(L)'
;FFMPGKPERTNPLTPDINQVLTAKIGEYHAQAFDAEGIRFFTEEGYDDFFMGKGSTYPDLFGTVGILFEQPSSRGAMQDTVNGKLSFPFSISNQFRASLSSIKATAALKDDLLAYQRNFYTERKRKRGYYLASAEGDPTRLQEFVRILRGHQIEVEALTADVTAEGKTFKAGEAIAIPLDQPQATYLETLWREQLEFEENVFYDVSTWTLPWAFNLSHTRDAVTNAKTEAMSSSVDDDESKLGQSAIGYLIDWRDSASPALLYDLLEAGANVRVATAPFTALTTNEGSINFGYGTLFVAPKLQESIPQPVLSLLAEAHAEGLAIYPAASSYTPEGIDLGSRAFDVLSLPKVLMVTGPGTSAYGTGEIWHLLDRRLDMPLTMVDSNRLSQVNLDDYTHVIMTTPVRLEGVSKQLESFIKDGGILWAQGASTVAWAADAGLATATWRETAEQVRKDSLQTAIERGDEALSQAELLPARKPFATASDEYAFTLVRGSILQGNLDISHPLGFGYASEALAVFRTTNRFMNPSDNAYSSPVVYTDSPLLSGYMSTENQMLAANSAGLVVNQLGKGAVILSLDSTTFRAFWWGSQRLLVNGIFFGSLLEEPR
;
A
#
# COMPACT_ATOMS: atom_id res chain seq x y z
N PHE A 1 -7.06 26.10 -13.52
CA PHE A 1 -5.90 25.47 -14.16
C PHE A 1 -6.40 24.59 -15.29
N PHE A 2 -5.66 24.56 -16.39
CA PHE A 2 -5.72 23.48 -17.36
C PHE A 2 -4.31 23.17 -17.85
N MET A 3 -4.10 21.96 -18.37
CA MET A 3 -2.80 21.54 -18.89
C MET A 3 -2.34 22.41 -20.07
N PRO A 4 -1.02 22.56 -20.30
CA PRO A 4 0.08 21.74 -19.76
C PRO A 4 0.38 21.96 -18.27
N GLY A 5 0.87 20.92 -17.60
CA GLY A 5 1.48 21.02 -16.27
C GLY A 5 2.87 21.66 -16.34
N LYS A 6 3.59 21.71 -15.21
CA LYS A 6 4.97 22.24 -15.20
C LYS A 6 5.86 21.35 -16.11
N PRO A 7 6.47 21.90 -17.18
CA PRO A 7 7.16 21.09 -18.21
C PRO A 7 8.24 20.14 -17.66
N GLU A 8 9.02 20.61 -16.69
CA GLU A 8 10.12 19.85 -16.06
C GLU A 8 9.62 18.70 -15.16
N ARG A 9 8.30 18.58 -14.96
CA ARG A 9 7.66 17.53 -14.15
C ARG A 9 6.80 16.60 -15.00
N THR A 10 7.25 16.33 -16.23
CA THR A 10 6.62 15.37 -17.14
C THR A 10 7.27 14.00 -16.97
N ASN A 11 6.50 12.92 -17.11
CA ASN A 11 7.08 11.59 -17.12
C ASN A 11 8.06 11.43 -18.30
N PRO A 12 9.27 10.91 -18.09
CA PRO A 12 10.27 10.80 -19.16
C PRO A 12 9.91 9.79 -20.27
N LEU A 13 8.85 8.99 -20.11
CA LEU A 13 8.32 8.13 -21.18
C LEU A 13 7.27 8.82 -22.04
N THR A 14 6.78 9.99 -21.63
CA THR A 14 5.85 10.79 -22.44
C THR A 14 6.63 11.45 -23.58
N PRO A 15 6.27 11.21 -24.86
CA PRO A 15 6.97 11.82 -25.98
C PRO A 15 6.79 13.35 -26.01
N ASP A 16 7.83 14.11 -26.36
CA ASP A 16 7.79 15.59 -26.41
C ASP A 16 6.63 16.16 -27.24
N ILE A 17 6.25 15.49 -28.32
CA ILE A 17 5.12 15.88 -29.18
C ILE A 17 3.80 15.93 -28.41
N ASN A 18 3.63 15.12 -27.35
CA ASN A 18 2.46 15.17 -26.48
C ASN A 18 2.32 16.56 -25.87
N GLN A 19 3.37 17.08 -25.21
CA GLN A 19 3.34 18.39 -24.55
C GLN A 19 3.11 19.54 -25.55
N VAL A 20 3.66 19.42 -26.77
CA VAL A 20 3.36 20.36 -27.87
C VAL A 20 1.87 20.37 -28.22
N LEU A 21 1.24 19.20 -28.34
CA LEU A 21 -0.19 19.08 -28.64
C LEU A 21 -1.05 19.55 -27.45
N THR A 22 -0.64 19.24 -26.22
CA THR A 22 -1.26 19.71 -24.98
C THR A 22 -1.29 21.23 -24.93
N ALA A 23 -0.16 21.89 -25.21
CA ALA A 23 -0.09 23.36 -25.28
C ALA A 23 -1.01 23.93 -26.38
N LYS A 24 -1.00 23.36 -27.59
CA LYS A 24 -1.92 23.77 -28.67
C LYS A 24 -3.39 23.64 -28.27
N ILE A 25 -3.77 22.57 -27.57
CA ILE A 25 -5.14 22.40 -27.04
C ILE A 25 -5.42 23.47 -25.97
N GLY A 26 -4.46 23.72 -25.09
CA GLY A 26 -4.49 24.79 -24.07
C GLY A 26 -4.80 26.17 -24.65
N GLU A 27 -4.30 26.51 -25.84
CA GLU A 27 -4.63 27.78 -26.51
C GLU A 27 -6.13 27.94 -26.80
N TYR A 28 -6.84 26.85 -27.15
CA TYR A 28 -8.29 26.89 -27.35
C TYR A 28 -9.04 27.09 -26.02
N HIS A 29 -8.53 26.49 -24.94
CA HIS A 29 -9.08 26.71 -23.60
C HIS A 29 -8.89 28.16 -23.19
N ALA A 30 -7.67 28.69 -23.35
CA ALA A 30 -7.34 30.10 -23.07
C ALA A 30 -8.31 31.04 -23.79
N GLN A 31 -8.48 30.89 -25.12
CA GLN A 31 -9.41 31.71 -25.89
C GLN A 31 -10.86 31.63 -25.38
N ALA A 32 -11.33 30.44 -24.99
CA ALA A 32 -12.70 30.25 -24.49
C ALA A 32 -12.91 30.91 -23.12
N PHE A 33 -11.91 30.88 -22.24
CA PHE A 33 -11.97 31.52 -20.92
C PHE A 33 -11.73 33.05 -21.01
N ASP A 34 -10.83 33.50 -21.88
CA ASP A 34 -10.55 34.92 -22.14
C ASP A 34 -11.80 35.66 -22.66
N ALA A 35 -12.56 35.02 -23.55
CA ALA A 35 -13.81 35.57 -24.07
C ALA A 35 -14.85 35.89 -22.98
N GLU A 36 -14.73 35.27 -21.81
CA GLU A 36 -15.63 35.42 -20.66
C GLU A 36 -14.98 36.18 -19.50
N GLY A 37 -13.73 36.64 -19.67
CA GLY A 37 -12.96 37.32 -18.62
C GLY A 37 -12.60 36.40 -17.44
N ILE A 38 -12.52 35.09 -17.66
CA ILE A 38 -12.22 34.11 -16.61
C ILE A 38 -10.71 33.93 -16.52
N ARG A 39 -10.15 34.20 -15.34
CA ARG A 39 -8.72 34.02 -15.07
C ARG A 39 -8.39 32.53 -14.96
N PHE A 40 -7.29 32.13 -15.59
CA PHE A 40 -6.73 30.79 -15.54
C PHE A 40 -5.20 30.85 -15.39
N PHE A 41 -4.60 29.68 -15.24
CA PHE A 41 -3.15 29.49 -15.25
C PHE A 41 -2.85 28.10 -15.84
N THR A 42 -1.67 27.94 -16.42
CA THR A 42 -1.10 26.74 -17.04
C THR A 42 0.39 26.68 -16.67
N GLU A 43 1.07 25.55 -16.88
CA GLU A 43 2.52 25.38 -16.64
C GLU A 43 2.97 25.58 -15.18
N GLU A 44 2.01 25.58 -14.25
CA GLU A 44 2.25 25.87 -12.84
C GLU A 44 1.51 24.88 -11.93
N GLY A 45 2.11 24.56 -10.78
CA GLY A 45 1.49 23.85 -9.65
C GLY A 45 1.29 22.34 -9.81
N TYR A 46 0.88 21.87 -10.99
CA TYR A 46 0.57 20.47 -11.28
C TYR A 46 1.69 19.81 -12.11
N ASP A 47 1.84 18.49 -11.94
CA ASP A 47 2.79 17.66 -12.69
C ASP A 47 2.11 16.62 -13.59
N ASP A 48 2.81 16.28 -14.67
CA ASP A 48 2.44 15.27 -15.67
C ASP A 48 3.31 14.01 -15.50
N PHE A 49 3.67 13.72 -14.25
CA PHE A 49 4.61 12.66 -13.89
C PHE A 49 3.92 11.33 -13.58
N PHE A 50 3.00 11.31 -12.61
CA PHE A 50 2.35 10.09 -12.14
C PHE A 50 1.35 9.54 -13.17
N MET A 51 1.56 8.31 -13.62
CA MET A 51 0.75 7.63 -14.66
C MET A 51 -0.52 6.93 -14.15
N GLY A 52 -0.98 7.29 -12.95
CA GLY A 52 -2.27 6.86 -12.40
C GLY A 52 -3.37 7.94 -12.46
N LYS A 53 -3.07 9.14 -12.97
CA LYS A 53 -4.08 10.20 -13.14
C LYS A 53 -4.76 10.05 -14.50
N GLY A 54 -6.07 10.30 -14.57
CA GLY A 54 -6.80 10.23 -15.83
C GLY A 54 -6.31 11.22 -16.90
N SER A 55 -5.57 12.26 -16.50
CA SER A 55 -4.99 13.26 -17.40
C SER A 55 -3.60 12.91 -17.92
N THR A 56 -2.89 11.96 -17.31
CA THR A 56 -1.53 11.54 -17.72
C THR A 56 -1.52 10.11 -18.24
N TYR A 57 -2.37 9.24 -17.71
CA TYR A 57 -2.53 7.86 -18.17
C TYR A 57 -2.66 7.78 -19.71
N PRO A 58 -3.51 8.58 -20.39
CA PRO A 58 -3.66 8.51 -21.84
C PRO A 58 -2.40 8.90 -22.63
N ASP A 59 -1.46 9.64 -22.03
CA ASP A 59 -0.26 10.14 -22.70
C ASP A 59 0.70 9.02 -23.10
N LEU A 60 0.63 7.87 -22.43
CA LEU A 60 1.37 6.65 -22.78
C LEU A 60 0.64 5.73 -23.76
N PHE A 61 -0.45 6.22 -24.39
CA PHE A 61 -1.21 5.50 -25.42
C PHE A 61 -1.31 6.30 -26.73
N GLY A 62 -0.38 7.25 -26.95
CA GLY A 62 -0.40 8.11 -28.15
C GLY A 62 -1.61 9.04 -28.19
N THR A 63 -2.13 9.43 -27.03
CA THR A 63 -3.24 10.37 -26.89
C THR A 63 -2.85 11.51 -25.97
N VAL A 64 -3.69 12.53 -25.84
CA VAL A 64 -3.45 13.67 -24.95
C VAL A 64 -4.55 13.72 -23.90
N GLY A 65 -4.18 13.54 -22.63
CA GLY A 65 -5.08 13.77 -21.51
C GLY A 65 -5.06 15.24 -21.09
N ILE A 66 -6.21 15.78 -20.65
CA ILE A 66 -6.31 17.16 -20.16
C ILE A 66 -7.05 17.17 -18.82
N LEU A 67 -6.38 17.68 -17.78
CA LEU A 67 -6.98 17.99 -16.49
C LEU A 67 -7.57 19.40 -16.51
N PHE A 68 -8.81 19.54 -16.04
CA PHE A 68 -9.43 20.83 -15.74
C PHE A 68 -9.65 20.95 -14.23
N GLU A 69 -8.95 21.90 -13.62
CA GLU A 69 -9.08 22.18 -12.20
C GLU A 69 -9.65 23.57 -11.97
N GLN A 70 -10.68 23.64 -11.12
CA GLN A 70 -11.35 24.89 -10.76
C GLN A 70 -11.69 24.95 -9.27
N PRO A 71 -11.89 26.16 -8.73
CA PRO A 71 -12.41 26.33 -7.38
C PRO A 71 -13.76 25.61 -7.18
N SER A 72 -13.92 24.95 -6.04
CA SER A 72 -15.19 24.34 -5.64
C SER A 72 -16.12 25.37 -5.02
N SER A 73 -17.39 25.38 -5.45
CA SER A 73 -18.47 26.17 -4.84
C SER A 73 -18.99 25.58 -3.52
N ARG A 74 -18.58 24.34 -3.18
CA ARG A 74 -18.93 23.61 -1.93
C ARG A 74 -20.43 23.70 -1.54
N GLY A 75 -21.31 23.66 -2.53
CA GLY A 75 -22.76 23.89 -2.35
C GLY A 75 -23.29 24.84 -3.42
N ALA A 76 -24.39 25.53 -3.15
CA ALA A 76 -25.04 26.41 -4.14
C ALA A 76 -24.23 27.68 -4.45
N MET A 77 -23.60 28.28 -3.43
CA MET A 77 -22.83 29.51 -3.56
C MET A 77 -21.86 29.68 -2.39
N GLN A 78 -20.67 30.24 -2.66
CA GLN A 78 -19.63 30.51 -1.68
C GLN A 78 -19.02 31.89 -1.92
N ASP A 79 -18.73 32.63 -0.85
CA ASP A 79 -17.92 33.84 -0.93
C ASP A 79 -16.43 33.48 -1.12
N THR A 80 -15.80 34.14 -2.09
CA THR A 80 -14.36 34.03 -2.35
C THR A 80 -13.74 35.42 -2.30
N VAL A 81 -12.40 35.48 -2.23
CA VAL A 81 -11.66 36.75 -2.36
C VAL A 81 -11.94 37.49 -3.68
N ASN A 82 -12.46 36.78 -4.68
CA ASN A 82 -12.80 37.30 -6.00
C ASN A 82 -14.30 37.51 -6.20
N GLY A 83 -15.09 37.51 -5.13
CA GLY A 83 -16.55 37.62 -5.17
C GLY A 83 -17.25 36.26 -5.02
N LYS A 84 -18.54 36.21 -5.38
CA LYS A 84 -19.40 35.04 -5.18
C LYS A 84 -19.17 33.99 -6.26
N LEU A 85 -18.78 32.79 -5.85
CA LEU A 85 -18.70 31.61 -6.70
C LEU A 85 -19.98 30.78 -6.57
N SER A 86 -20.70 30.59 -7.67
CA SER A 86 -21.94 29.81 -7.67
C SER A 86 -21.77 28.45 -8.34
N PHE A 87 -22.56 27.47 -7.93
CA PHE A 87 -22.57 26.16 -8.57
C PHE A 87 -22.90 26.20 -10.08
N PRO A 88 -23.89 26.99 -10.55
CA PRO A 88 -24.11 27.20 -11.98
C PRO A 88 -22.87 27.73 -12.72
N PHE A 89 -22.07 28.61 -12.08
CA PHE A 89 -20.83 29.09 -12.69
C PHE A 89 -19.79 27.97 -12.80
N SER A 90 -19.62 27.16 -11.76
CA SER A 90 -18.73 25.97 -11.80
C SER A 90 -19.14 25.00 -12.92
N ILE A 91 -20.43 24.74 -13.12
CA ILE A 91 -20.92 23.92 -14.24
C ILE A 91 -20.60 24.59 -15.58
N SER A 92 -20.87 25.89 -15.70
CA SER A 92 -20.65 26.63 -16.94
C SER A 92 -19.19 26.60 -17.39
N ASN A 93 -18.23 26.62 -16.46
CA ASN A 93 -16.81 26.49 -16.77
C ASN A 93 -16.46 25.11 -17.33
N GLN A 94 -16.98 24.03 -16.73
CA GLN A 94 -16.76 22.67 -17.25
C GLN A 94 -17.37 22.51 -18.65
N PHE A 95 -18.55 23.08 -18.88
CA PHE A 95 -19.19 23.07 -20.19
C PHE A 95 -18.37 23.84 -21.23
N ARG A 96 -17.89 25.05 -20.90
CA ARG A 96 -17.02 25.85 -21.79
C ARG A 96 -15.73 25.11 -22.13
N ALA A 97 -15.05 24.55 -21.13
CA ALA A 97 -13.86 23.72 -21.33
C ALA A 97 -14.16 22.57 -22.30
N SER A 98 -15.25 21.83 -22.07
CA SER A 98 -15.67 20.72 -22.93
C SER A 98 -15.90 21.14 -24.39
N LEU A 99 -16.59 22.27 -24.63
CA LEU A 99 -16.80 22.79 -25.99
C LEU A 99 -15.48 23.19 -26.66
N SER A 100 -14.58 23.82 -25.89
CA SER A 100 -13.26 24.19 -26.41
C SER A 100 -12.39 22.97 -26.72
N SER A 101 -12.49 21.87 -25.95
CA SER A 101 -11.84 20.58 -26.29
C SER A 101 -12.37 20.02 -27.60
N ILE A 102 -13.70 20.04 -27.82
CA ILE A 102 -14.30 19.58 -29.09
C ILE A 102 -13.78 20.42 -30.26
N LYS A 103 -13.72 21.75 -30.10
CA LYS A 103 -13.18 22.64 -31.12
C LYS A 103 -11.69 22.37 -31.41
N ALA A 104 -10.88 22.21 -30.36
CA ALA A 104 -9.45 21.94 -30.47
C ALA A 104 -9.20 20.60 -31.19
N THR A 105 -9.86 19.53 -30.76
CA THR A 105 -9.72 18.19 -31.38
C THR A 105 -10.16 18.16 -32.83
N ALA A 106 -11.22 18.89 -33.21
CA ALA A 106 -11.64 19.01 -34.60
C ALA A 106 -10.60 19.75 -35.47
N ALA A 107 -10.00 20.82 -34.94
CA ALA A 107 -9.01 21.62 -35.65
C ALA A 107 -7.64 20.92 -35.73
N LEU A 108 -7.26 20.16 -34.70
CA LEU A 108 -5.99 19.44 -34.59
C LEU A 108 -6.11 17.96 -35.01
N LYS A 109 -7.19 17.59 -35.71
CA LYS A 109 -7.51 16.19 -36.06
C LYS A 109 -6.32 15.45 -36.68
N ASP A 110 -5.71 16.04 -37.71
CA ASP A 110 -4.65 15.37 -38.46
C ASP A 110 -3.37 15.21 -37.62
N ASP A 111 -3.03 16.23 -36.81
CA ASP A 111 -1.91 16.18 -35.85
C ASP A 111 -2.13 15.07 -34.80
N LEU A 112 -3.33 14.99 -34.23
CA LEU A 112 -3.69 13.99 -33.21
C LEU A 112 -3.68 12.56 -33.76
N LEU A 113 -4.24 12.36 -34.96
CA LEU A 113 -4.23 11.05 -35.63
C LEU A 113 -2.81 10.62 -36.03
N ALA A 114 -1.99 11.56 -36.50
CA ALA A 114 -0.58 11.29 -36.80
C ALA A 114 0.20 10.91 -35.53
N TYR A 115 0.02 11.64 -34.43
CA TYR A 115 0.65 11.32 -33.16
C TYR A 115 0.28 9.92 -32.67
N GLN A 116 -1.01 9.58 -32.65
CA GLN A 116 -1.46 8.26 -32.22
C GLN A 116 -0.87 7.14 -33.08
N ARG A 117 -0.87 7.31 -34.41
CA ARG A 117 -0.26 6.32 -35.32
C ARG A 117 1.23 6.17 -35.06
N ASN A 118 1.96 7.28 -35.03
CA ASN A 118 3.42 7.28 -34.93
C ASN A 118 3.89 6.73 -33.58
N PHE A 119 3.14 6.99 -32.50
CA PHE A 119 3.40 6.41 -31.17
C PHE A 119 3.57 4.89 -31.22
N TYR A 120 2.71 4.20 -31.97
CA TYR A 120 2.78 2.74 -32.12
C TYR A 120 3.73 2.27 -33.22
N THR A 121 3.84 2.99 -34.35
CA THR A 121 4.64 2.53 -35.49
C THR A 121 6.14 2.84 -35.37
N GLU A 122 6.51 3.87 -34.62
CA GLU A 122 7.91 4.32 -34.48
C GLU A 122 8.58 3.81 -33.19
N ARG A 123 7.85 3.06 -32.35
CA ARG A 123 8.38 2.53 -31.09
C ARG A 123 9.54 1.56 -31.32
N LYS A 124 10.55 1.64 -30.44
CA LYS A 124 11.61 0.63 -30.39
C LYS A 124 11.06 -0.64 -29.76
N ARG A 125 11.15 -1.75 -30.49
CA ARG A 125 10.74 -3.08 -29.99
C ARG A 125 11.83 -3.63 -29.07
N LYS A 126 11.50 -3.89 -27.81
CA LYS A 126 12.35 -4.62 -26.85
C LYS A 126 11.98 -6.10 -26.90
N ARG A 127 12.97 -7.00 -26.87
CA ARG A 127 12.76 -8.46 -26.84
C ARG A 127 12.92 -9.00 -25.42
N GLY A 128 12.40 -10.20 -25.19
CA GLY A 128 12.48 -10.89 -23.91
C GLY A 128 11.24 -10.65 -23.05
N TYR A 129 11.34 -11.02 -21.79
CA TYR A 129 10.25 -11.05 -20.84
C TYR A 129 10.66 -10.44 -19.51
N TYR A 130 9.72 -9.80 -18.84
CA TYR A 130 9.79 -9.66 -17.39
C TYR A 130 9.21 -10.90 -16.73
N LEU A 131 9.87 -11.41 -15.69
CA LEU A 131 9.38 -12.55 -14.92
C LEU A 131 8.90 -12.08 -13.54
N ALA A 132 7.80 -12.67 -13.06
CA ALA A 132 7.31 -12.45 -11.70
C ALA A 132 6.67 -13.70 -11.11
N SER A 133 6.75 -13.83 -9.78
CA SER A 133 6.05 -14.85 -9.00
C SER A 133 5.67 -14.31 -7.61
N ALA A 134 4.65 -14.92 -7.02
CA ALA A 134 4.26 -14.71 -5.63
C ALA A 134 4.33 -16.06 -4.90
N GLU A 135 5.46 -16.32 -4.23
CA GLU A 135 5.69 -17.60 -3.57
C GLU A 135 4.61 -17.89 -2.50
N GLY A 136 3.87 -18.97 -2.69
CA GLY A 136 2.78 -19.39 -1.80
C GLY A 136 1.52 -18.50 -1.85
N ASP A 137 1.41 -17.57 -2.81
CA ASP A 137 0.28 -16.64 -2.91
C ASP A 137 -0.25 -16.50 -4.36
N PRO A 138 -0.85 -17.58 -4.92
CA PRO A 138 -1.40 -17.55 -6.27
C PRO A 138 -2.52 -16.52 -6.42
N THR A 139 -3.35 -16.28 -5.40
CA THR A 139 -4.40 -15.24 -5.41
C THR A 139 -3.83 -13.86 -5.71
N ARG A 140 -2.74 -13.46 -5.04
CA ARG A 140 -2.10 -12.16 -5.29
C ARG A 140 -1.48 -12.08 -6.67
N LEU A 141 -0.89 -13.18 -7.18
CA LEU A 141 -0.36 -13.22 -8.54
C LEU A 141 -1.48 -13.10 -9.59
N GLN A 142 -2.61 -13.78 -9.38
CA GLN A 142 -3.78 -13.69 -10.25
C GLN A 142 -4.38 -12.28 -10.26
N GLU A 143 -4.46 -11.60 -9.12
CA GLU A 143 -4.89 -10.21 -9.07
C GLU A 143 -3.93 -9.29 -9.84
N PHE A 144 -2.62 -9.49 -9.70
CA PHE A 144 -1.61 -8.75 -10.47
C PHE A 144 -1.83 -8.95 -11.98
N VAL A 145 -2.04 -10.20 -12.42
CA VAL A 145 -2.39 -10.54 -13.80
C VAL A 145 -3.70 -9.88 -14.23
N ARG A 146 -4.73 -9.85 -13.40
CA ARG A 146 -6.02 -9.20 -13.68
C ARG A 146 -5.83 -7.71 -13.96
N ILE A 147 -5.01 -7.03 -13.16
CA ILE A 147 -4.69 -5.60 -13.35
C ILE A 147 -3.95 -5.39 -14.68
N LEU A 148 -2.90 -6.17 -14.95
CA LEU A 148 -2.15 -6.07 -16.20
C LEU A 148 -3.06 -6.29 -17.43
N ARG A 149 -3.88 -7.35 -17.41
CA ARG A 149 -4.86 -7.63 -18.47
C ARG A 149 -5.90 -6.53 -18.61
N GLY A 150 -6.31 -5.88 -17.53
CA GLY A 150 -7.18 -4.70 -17.54
C GLY A 150 -6.59 -3.53 -18.34
N HIS A 151 -5.26 -3.43 -18.39
CA HIS A 151 -4.52 -2.48 -19.23
C HIS A 151 -4.14 -3.05 -20.60
N GLN A 152 -4.69 -4.20 -20.99
CA GLN A 152 -4.36 -4.93 -22.22
C GLN A 152 -2.89 -5.33 -22.33
N ILE A 153 -2.21 -5.50 -21.19
CA ILE A 153 -0.86 -6.05 -21.16
C ILE A 153 -0.98 -7.57 -21.29
N GLU A 154 -0.30 -8.11 -22.30
CA GLU A 154 -0.19 -9.54 -22.54
C GLU A 154 0.68 -10.18 -21.45
N VAL A 155 0.24 -11.33 -20.94
CA VAL A 155 0.92 -12.09 -19.91
C VAL A 155 0.80 -13.58 -20.24
N GLU A 156 1.89 -14.31 -20.08
CA GLU A 156 2.07 -15.72 -20.41
C GLU A 156 2.49 -16.53 -19.17
N ALA A 157 2.26 -17.84 -19.20
CA ALA A 157 2.74 -18.76 -18.18
C ALA A 157 4.17 -19.20 -18.50
N LEU A 158 5.01 -19.34 -17.48
CA LEU A 158 6.34 -19.92 -17.63
C LEU A 158 6.25 -21.46 -17.66
N THR A 159 6.84 -22.10 -18.68
CA THR A 159 6.76 -23.57 -18.91
C THR A 159 8.03 -24.33 -18.57
N ALA A 160 9.10 -23.63 -18.21
CA ALA A 160 10.35 -24.21 -17.72
C ALA A 160 10.99 -23.28 -16.69
N ASP A 161 11.63 -23.85 -15.67
CA ASP A 161 12.31 -23.07 -14.65
C ASP A 161 13.38 -22.15 -15.25
N VAL A 162 13.41 -20.91 -14.77
CA VAL A 162 14.40 -19.91 -15.19
C VAL A 162 15.03 -19.28 -13.96
N THR A 163 16.37 -19.28 -13.91
CA THR A 163 17.12 -18.52 -12.91
C THR A 163 17.61 -17.20 -13.52
N ALA A 164 17.23 -16.08 -12.90
CA ALA A 164 17.63 -14.73 -13.28
C ALA A 164 17.79 -13.86 -12.02
N GLU A 165 18.78 -12.97 -12.01
CA GLU A 165 19.06 -12.07 -10.88
C GLU A 165 19.18 -12.79 -9.51
N GLY A 166 19.74 -14.00 -9.52
CA GLY A 166 19.91 -14.82 -8.30
C GLY A 166 18.62 -15.46 -7.77
N LYS A 167 17.49 -15.34 -8.49
CA LYS A 167 16.20 -15.92 -8.14
C LYS A 167 15.80 -17.01 -9.14
N THR A 168 15.11 -18.04 -8.68
CA THR A 168 14.55 -19.08 -9.54
C THR A 168 13.04 -18.90 -9.66
N PHE A 169 12.58 -18.74 -10.90
CA PHE A 169 11.18 -18.68 -11.29
C PHE A 169 10.78 -20.06 -11.78
N LYS A 170 9.88 -20.74 -11.06
CA LYS A 170 9.46 -22.10 -11.39
C LYS A 170 8.37 -22.11 -12.45
N ALA A 171 8.39 -23.13 -13.30
CA ALA A 171 7.30 -23.40 -14.22
C ALA A 171 5.97 -23.62 -13.45
N GLY A 172 4.87 -23.08 -13.97
CA GLY A 172 3.55 -23.17 -13.33
C GLY A 172 3.31 -22.23 -12.14
N GLU A 173 4.35 -21.67 -11.53
CA GLU A 173 4.23 -20.72 -10.39
C GLU A 173 4.62 -19.27 -10.75
N ALA A 174 5.22 -19.07 -11.93
CA ALA A 174 5.68 -17.77 -12.40
C ALA A 174 5.01 -17.36 -13.72
N ILE A 175 4.81 -16.05 -13.87
CA ILE A 175 4.36 -15.44 -15.12
C ILE A 175 5.54 -14.83 -15.89
N ALA A 176 5.36 -14.73 -17.20
CA ALA A 176 6.26 -14.05 -18.11
C ALA A 176 5.50 -12.99 -18.90
N ILE A 177 6.02 -11.77 -18.96
CA ILE A 177 5.36 -10.63 -19.61
C ILE A 177 6.22 -10.22 -20.81
N PRO A 178 5.79 -10.49 -22.06
CA PRO A 178 6.58 -10.18 -23.25
C PRO A 178 6.83 -8.68 -23.38
N LEU A 179 8.06 -8.26 -23.68
CA LEU A 179 8.36 -6.84 -23.87
C LEU A 179 8.00 -6.33 -25.27
N ASP A 180 7.73 -7.24 -26.21
CA ASP A 180 7.39 -6.91 -27.59
C ASP A 180 5.87 -6.88 -27.82
N GLN A 181 5.18 -5.98 -27.12
CA GLN A 181 3.72 -5.87 -27.16
C GLN A 181 3.24 -4.41 -27.31
N PRO A 182 1.96 -4.17 -27.69
CA PRO A 182 1.41 -2.83 -27.86
C PRO A 182 1.61 -1.89 -26.67
N GLN A 183 1.49 -2.44 -25.45
CA GLN A 183 1.51 -1.68 -24.20
C GLN A 183 2.89 -1.60 -23.55
N ALA A 184 3.97 -1.88 -24.29
CA ALA A 184 5.33 -1.95 -23.74
C ALA A 184 5.77 -0.67 -23.00
N THR A 185 5.41 0.51 -23.48
CA THR A 185 5.73 1.79 -22.81
C THR A 185 5.00 1.91 -21.47
N TYR A 186 3.73 1.50 -21.41
CA TYR A 186 2.98 1.53 -20.16
C TYR A 186 3.46 0.45 -19.18
N LEU A 187 3.78 -0.76 -19.68
CA LEU A 187 4.43 -1.80 -18.89
C LEU A 187 5.74 -1.31 -18.26
N GLU A 188 6.58 -0.60 -19.01
CA GLU A 188 7.82 -0.02 -18.50
C GLU A 188 7.56 0.96 -17.34
N THR A 189 6.50 1.77 -17.38
CA THR A 189 6.17 2.64 -16.23
C THR A 189 5.69 1.88 -15.01
N LEU A 190 5.03 0.73 -15.17
CA LEU A 190 4.59 -0.11 -14.05
C LEU A 190 5.74 -0.91 -13.45
N TRP A 191 6.81 -1.14 -14.22
CA TRP A 191 7.87 -2.08 -13.86
C TRP A 191 9.16 -1.42 -13.37
N ARG A 192 9.50 -0.24 -13.90
CA ARG A 192 10.83 0.33 -13.70
C ARG A 192 11.07 0.85 -12.27
N GLU A 193 12.33 0.82 -11.89
CA GLU A 193 12.89 1.60 -10.80
C GLU A 193 13.07 3.07 -11.24
N GLN A 194 12.76 4.03 -10.35
CA GLN A 194 12.87 5.45 -10.65
C GLN A 194 13.62 6.17 -9.52
N LEU A 195 14.88 6.52 -9.73
CA LEU A 195 15.71 7.23 -8.74
C LEU A 195 16.22 8.59 -9.23
N GLU A 196 16.21 8.82 -10.54
CA GLU A 196 16.71 10.04 -11.16
C GLU A 196 15.56 10.87 -11.74
N PHE A 197 15.59 12.19 -11.54
CA PHE A 197 14.54 13.09 -12.01
C PHE A 197 15.17 14.40 -12.51
N GLU A 198 14.54 15.01 -13.51
CA GLU A 198 14.94 16.35 -13.98
C GLU A 198 14.65 17.42 -12.92
N GLU A 199 13.50 17.29 -12.24
CA GLU A 199 13.07 18.11 -11.11
C GLU A 199 12.67 17.20 -9.95
N ASN A 200 13.02 17.60 -8.73
CA ASN A 200 12.88 16.79 -7.52
C ASN A 200 11.68 17.21 -6.65
N VAL A 201 10.77 18.01 -7.21
CA VAL A 201 9.55 18.45 -6.56
C VAL A 201 8.34 17.79 -7.20
N PHE A 202 7.54 17.10 -6.38
CA PHE A 202 6.39 16.32 -6.84
C PHE A 202 5.08 16.89 -6.27
N TYR A 203 4.00 16.81 -7.05
CA TYR A 203 2.66 17.18 -6.61
C TYR A 203 2.00 16.02 -5.83
N ASP A 204 2.08 14.78 -6.33
CA ASP A 204 1.41 13.61 -5.75
C ASP A 204 2.37 12.54 -5.25
N VAL A 205 2.85 11.66 -6.14
CA VAL A 205 3.78 10.56 -5.84
C VAL A 205 4.95 10.56 -6.81
N SER A 206 6.12 10.15 -6.32
CA SER A 206 7.34 10.08 -7.12
C SER A 206 7.64 8.69 -7.71
N THR A 207 6.82 7.67 -7.39
CA THR A 207 6.95 6.30 -7.92
C THR A 207 5.69 5.45 -7.70
N TRP A 208 5.55 4.36 -8.46
CA TRP A 208 4.43 3.41 -8.44
C TRP A 208 4.80 2.04 -9.03
N THR A 209 6.04 1.58 -8.82
CA THR A 209 6.51 0.28 -9.31
C THR A 209 5.64 -0.86 -8.77
N LEU A 210 4.85 -1.48 -9.66
CA LEU A 210 3.76 -2.38 -9.31
C LEU A 210 4.22 -3.73 -8.74
N PRO A 211 5.30 -4.38 -9.25
CA PRO A 211 5.80 -5.62 -8.66
C PRO A 211 6.15 -5.49 -7.17
N TRP A 212 6.71 -4.34 -6.75
CA TRP A 212 6.96 -4.05 -5.34
C TRP A 212 5.67 -3.78 -4.55
N ALA A 213 4.71 -3.06 -5.13
CA ALA A 213 3.40 -2.87 -4.52
C ALA A 213 2.67 -4.20 -4.23
N PHE A 214 2.94 -5.23 -5.03
CA PHE A 214 2.40 -6.58 -4.87
C PHE A 214 3.34 -7.54 -4.10
N ASN A 215 4.49 -7.07 -3.63
CA ASN A 215 5.52 -7.90 -2.99
C ASN A 215 5.89 -9.15 -3.81
N LEU A 216 6.06 -8.98 -5.12
CA LEU A 216 6.43 -10.05 -6.04
C LEU A 216 7.94 -10.23 -6.10
N SER A 217 8.38 -11.48 -6.14
CA SER A 217 9.70 -11.79 -6.68
C SER A 217 9.64 -11.53 -8.18
N HIS A 218 10.48 -10.65 -8.69
CA HIS A 218 10.48 -10.26 -10.10
C HIS A 218 11.89 -9.95 -10.59
N THR A 219 12.07 -9.98 -11.91
CA THR A 219 13.30 -9.51 -12.58
C THR A 219 13.18 -8.02 -12.89
N ARG A 220 14.27 -7.26 -12.73
CA ARG A 220 14.34 -5.85 -13.14
C ARG A 220 14.70 -5.71 -14.61
N ASP A 221 15.54 -6.62 -15.10
CA ASP A 221 15.98 -6.69 -16.48
C ASP A 221 15.20 -7.72 -17.31
N ALA A 222 15.29 -7.55 -18.63
CA ALA A 222 14.66 -8.43 -19.60
C ALA A 222 15.36 -9.80 -19.65
N VAL A 223 14.57 -10.88 -19.56
CA VAL A 223 15.03 -12.25 -19.69
C VAL A 223 14.72 -12.77 -21.10
N THR A 224 15.74 -13.28 -21.81
CA THR A 224 15.61 -13.68 -23.23
C THR A 224 15.47 -15.18 -23.45
N ASN A 225 15.73 -15.99 -22.42
CA ASN A 225 15.73 -17.46 -22.48
C ASN A 225 14.48 -18.09 -21.82
N ALA A 226 13.44 -17.31 -21.52
CA ALA A 226 12.18 -17.82 -20.98
C ALA A 226 11.41 -18.61 -22.04
N LYS A 227 10.90 -19.78 -21.65
CA LYS A 227 9.94 -20.57 -22.44
C LYS A 227 8.57 -20.37 -21.86
N THR A 228 7.62 -20.04 -22.71
CA THR A 228 6.31 -19.54 -22.28
C THR A 228 5.19 -20.11 -23.13
N GLU A 229 3.98 -20.05 -22.58
CA GLU A 229 2.74 -20.35 -23.31
C GLU A 229 1.63 -19.38 -22.90
N ALA A 230 0.60 -19.25 -23.74
CA ALA A 230 -0.54 -18.41 -23.41
C ALA A 230 -1.21 -18.93 -22.13
N MET A 231 -1.41 -18.06 -21.14
CA MET A 231 -2.15 -18.44 -19.93
C MET A 231 -3.57 -18.81 -20.30
N SER A 232 -4.06 -19.91 -19.72
CA SER A 232 -5.47 -20.27 -19.82
C SER A 232 -6.35 -19.12 -19.29
N SER A 233 -7.54 -19.02 -19.90
CA SER A 233 -8.60 -18.11 -19.43
C SER A 233 -9.55 -18.80 -18.45
N SER A 234 -9.51 -20.14 -18.39
CA SER A 234 -10.14 -20.92 -17.33
C SER A 234 -9.12 -21.13 -16.22
N VAL A 235 -9.54 -20.84 -14.98
CA VAL A 235 -9.11 -21.70 -13.87
C VAL A 235 -9.69 -23.05 -14.27
N ASP A 236 -8.85 -24.03 -14.59
CA ASP A 236 -9.37 -25.38 -14.74
C ASP A 236 -10.04 -25.68 -13.40
N ASP A 237 -11.37 -25.83 -13.42
CA ASP A 237 -12.14 -26.32 -12.27
C ASP A 237 -11.52 -27.67 -11.94
N ASP A 238 -10.54 -27.68 -11.03
CA ASP A 238 -10.05 -28.91 -10.48
C ASP A 238 -11.22 -29.44 -9.66
N GLU A 239 -12.03 -30.31 -10.27
CA GLU A 239 -13.11 -31.03 -9.61
C GLU A 239 -12.58 -31.97 -8.50
N SER A 240 -11.31 -31.83 -8.09
CA SER A 240 -10.72 -32.50 -6.96
C SER A 240 -11.52 -32.18 -5.71
N LYS A 241 -12.34 -33.15 -5.30
CA LYS A 241 -13.08 -33.04 -4.04
C LYS A 241 -12.10 -32.99 -2.89
N LEU A 242 -12.26 -32.00 -2.02
CA LEU A 242 -11.53 -31.90 -0.77
C LEU A 242 -11.66 -33.23 0.02
N GLY A 243 -10.52 -33.84 0.33
CA GLY A 243 -10.47 -35.11 1.06
C GLY A 243 -11.05 -35.01 2.47
N GLN A 244 -11.44 -36.14 3.06
CA GLN A 244 -11.88 -36.17 4.46
C GLN A 244 -10.69 -36.39 5.39
N SER A 245 -10.65 -35.67 6.51
CA SER A 245 -9.68 -35.90 7.59
C SER A 245 -10.37 -35.98 8.94
N ALA A 246 -9.99 -37.01 9.73
CA ALA A 246 -10.38 -37.12 11.14
C ALA A 246 -9.53 -36.21 12.05
N ILE A 247 -8.37 -35.76 11.58
CA ILE A 247 -7.46 -34.88 12.33
C ILE A 247 -7.83 -33.41 12.12
N GLY A 248 -8.19 -33.05 10.88
CA GLY A 248 -8.56 -31.70 10.49
C GLY A 248 -7.89 -31.25 9.20
N TYR A 249 -7.94 -29.95 8.94
CA TYR A 249 -7.50 -29.34 7.69
C TYR A 249 -6.45 -28.27 7.95
N LEU A 250 -5.40 -28.26 7.14
CA LEU A 250 -4.34 -27.26 7.17
C LEU A 250 -4.54 -26.29 6.00
N ILE A 251 -4.42 -24.99 6.27
CA ILE A 251 -4.57 -23.93 5.28
C ILE A 251 -3.29 -23.10 5.31
N ASP A 252 -2.67 -22.92 4.14
CA ASP A 252 -1.50 -22.06 4.04
C ASP A 252 -1.91 -20.59 4.19
N TRP A 253 -1.32 -19.91 5.17
CA TRP A 253 -1.63 -18.50 5.42
C TRP A 253 -1.01 -17.56 4.39
N ARG A 254 -0.01 -18.01 3.62
CA ARG A 254 0.68 -17.17 2.61
C ARG A 254 -0.26 -16.69 1.51
N ASP A 255 -1.33 -17.43 1.21
CA ASP A 255 -2.30 -17.04 0.20
C ASP A 255 -3.13 -15.83 0.66
N SER A 256 -3.36 -14.87 -0.24
CA SER A 256 -4.16 -13.68 0.04
C SER A 256 -5.68 -13.94 0.16
N ALA A 257 -6.17 -15.13 -0.21
CA ALA A 257 -7.57 -15.54 0.01
C ALA A 257 -7.81 -16.12 1.43
N SER A 258 -6.77 -16.63 2.10
CA SER A 258 -6.88 -17.26 3.43
C SER A 258 -7.52 -16.38 4.53
N PRO A 259 -7.30 -15.05 4.59
CA PRO A 259 -7.91 -14.21 5.61
C PRO A 259 -9.45 -14.12 5.56
N ALA A 260 -10.04 -14.09 4.34
CA ALA A 260 -11.49 -14.07 4.18
C ALA A 260 -12.09 -15.38 4.71
N LEU A 261 -11.53 -16.52 4.26
CA LEU A 261 -11.93 -17.83 4.74
C LEU A 261 -11.77 -17.96 6.27
N LEU A 262 -10.67 -17.46 6.85
CA LEU A 262 -10.48 -17.49 8.30
C LEU A 262 -11.62 -16.77 9.05
N TYR A 263 -12.06 -15.62 8.55
CA TYR A 263 -13.18 -14.89 9.16
C TYR A 263 -14.45 -15.74 9.15
N ASP A 264 -14.83 -16.28 7.99
CA ASP A 264 -16.04 -17.10 7.82
C ASP A 264 -16.01 -18.37 8.67
N LEU A 265 -14.84 -19.03 8.76
CA LEU A 265 -14.64 -20.19 9.62
C LEU A 265 -14.88 -19.84 11.09
N LEU A 266 -14.33 -18.71 11.57
CA LEU A 266 -14.50 -18.27 12.95
C LEU A 266 -15.95 -17.86 13.23
N GLU A 267 -16.62 -17.19 12.30
CA GLU A 267 -18.04 -16.83 12.43
C GLU A 267 -18.94 -18.08 12.47
N ALA A 268 -18.62 -19.10 11.65
CA ALA A 268 -19.28 -20.40 11.68
C ALA A 268 -18.94 -21.25 12.92
N GLY A 269 -18.13 -20.74 13.84
CA GLY A 269 -17.80 -21.37 15.12
C GLY A 269 -16.75 -22.49 15.01
N ALA A 270 -15.94 -22.48 13.94
CA ALA A 270 -14.83 -23.42 13.78
C ALA A 270 -13.79 -23.24 14.89
N ASN A 271 -13.15 -24.35 15.30
CA ASN A 271 -11.96 -24.32 16.13
C ASN A 271 -10.74 -24.21 15.22
N VAL A 272 -10.36 -22.97 14.93
CA VAL A 272 -9.18 -22.65 14.11
C VAL A 272 -8.01 -22.30 15.03
N ARG A 273 -6.84 -22.86 14.71
CA ARG A 273 -5.59 -22.57 15.39
C ARG A 273 -4.55 -22.04 14.42
N VAL A 274 -3.60 -21.27 14.91
CA VAL A 274 -2.47 -20.74 14.12
C VAL A 274 -1.16 -21.34 14.59
N ALA A 275 -0.32 -21.78 13.66
CA ALA A 275 1.02 -22.27 13.94
C ALA A 275 1.99 -21.11 14.24
N THR A 276 2.68 -21.18 15.38
CA THR A 276 3.75 -20.23 15.76
C THR A 276 5.16 -20.76 15.48
N ALA A 277 5.28 -21.91 14.82
CA ALA A 277 6.53 -22.47 14.33
C ALA A 277 6.31 -23.28 13.04
N PRO A 278 7.31 -23.38 12.14
CA PRO A 278 7.21 -24.18 10.93
C PRO A 278 7.22 -25.68 11.23
N PHE A 279 6.61 -26.46 10.33
CA PHE A 279 6.53 -27.93 10.42
C PHE A 279 6.28 -28.56 9.06
N THR A 280 6.47 -29.87 8.96
CA THR A 280 6.12 -30.67 7.80
C THR A 280 4.99 -31.60 8.18
N ALA A 281 3.85 -31.54 7.49
CA ALA A 281 2.71 -32.42 7.78
C ALA A 281 2.50 -33.46 6.69
N LEU A 282 2.01 -34.63 7.11
CA LEU A 282 1.52 -35.66 6.21
C LEU A 282 0.08 -35.34 5.82
N THR A 283 -0.20 -35.24 4.52
CA THR A 283 -1.53 -35.00 3.95
C THR A 283 -2.07 -36.29 3.31
N THR A 284 -3.39 -36.42 3.20
CA THR A 284 -3.99 -37.68 2.70
C THR A 284 -3.73 -37.92 1.21
N ASN A 285 -3.56 -36.85 0.42
CA ASN A 285 -3.51 -36.94 -1.05
C ASN A 285 -2.17 -36.50 -1.65
N GLU A 286 -1.39 -35.68 -0.94
CA GLU A 286 -0.20 -35.03 -1.51
C GLU A 286 1.10 -35.41 -0.78
N GLY A 287 1.02 -36.33 0.18
CA GLY A 287 2.18 -36.73 0.97
C GLY A 287 2.65 -35.63 1.93
N SER A 288 3.95 -35.45 2.06
CA SER A 288 4.54 -34.47 3.00
C SER A 288 4.53 -33.05 2.40
N ILE A 289 3.93 -32.10 3.11
CA ILE A 289 3.90 -30.68 2.74
C ILE A 289 4.53 -29.84 3.86
N ASN A 290 5.32 -28.84 3.47
CA ASN A 290 5.97 -27.91 4.39
C ASN A 290 5.08 -26.70 4.67
N PHE A 291 4.95 -26.35 5.95
CA PHE A 291 4.13 -25.26 6.44
C PHE A 291 4.97 -24.26 7.23
N GLY A 292 4.72 -22.97 6.98
CA GLY A 292 5.41 -21.86 7.62
C GLY A 292 4.65 -21.29 8.82
N TYR A 293 5.20 -20.21 9.38
CA TYR A 293 4.53 -19.40 10.39
C TYR A 293 3.17 -18.88 9.91
N GLY A 294 2.16 -18.95 10.77
CA GLY A 294 0.80 -18.51 10.47
C GLY A 294 -0.13 -19.58 9.92
N THR A 295 0.37 -20.77 9.58
CA THR A 295 -0.45 -21.86 9.04
C THR A 295 -1.66 -22.12 9.91
N LEU A 296 -2.84 -22.16 9.30
CA LEU A 296 -4.08 -22.40 10.02
C LEU A 296 -4.37 -23.89 10.12
N PHE A 297 -4.83 -24.32 11.29
CA PHE A 297 -5.29 -25.68 11.53
C PHE A 297 -6.74 -25.66 12.00
N VAL A 298 -7.65 -26.11 11.13
CA VAL A 298 -9.07 -26.29 11.43
C VAL A 298 -9.26 -27.69 11.99
N ALA A 299 -9.44 -27.77 13.31
CA ALA A 299 -9.45 -29.03 14.04
C ALA A 299 -10.81 -29.28 14.71
N PRO A 300 -11.26 -30.54 14.82
CA PRO A 300 -12.41 -30.86 15.66
C PRO A 300 -12.13 -30.50 17.12
N LYS A 301 -13.19 -30.14 17.87
CA LYS A 301 -13.10 -30.07 19.33
C LYS A 301 -13.02 -31.48 19.92
N LEU A 302 -12.61 -31.57 21.18
CA LEU A 302 -12.45 -32.85 21.87
C LEU A 302 -13.76 -33.65 21.83
N GLN A 303 -13.72 -34.85 21.26
CA GLN A 303 -14.89 -35.75 21.10
C GLN A 303 -16.02 -35.19 20.21
N GLU A 304 -15.75 -34.17 19.40
CA GLU A 304 -16.70 -33.60 18.44
C GLU A 304 -16.19 -33.80 16.99
N SER A 305 -17.07 -33.58 16.01
CA SER A 305 -16.70 -33.46 14.60
C SER A 305 -16.63 -32.00 14.18
N ILE A 306 -15.91 -31.70 13.09
CA ILE A 306 -15.98 -30.37 12.46
C ILE A 306 -17.43 -30.11 12.00
N PRO A 307 -18.04 -28.93 12.27
CA PRO A 307 -19.41 -28.64 11.86
C PRO A 307 -19.60 -28.68 10.34
N GLN A 308 -20.78 -29.10 9.88
CA GLN A 308 -21.08 -29.18 8.44
C GLN A 308 -20.93 -27.83 7.70
N PRO A 309 -21.37 -26.67 8.24
CA PRO A 309 -21.14 -25.38 7.59
C PRO A 309 -19.64 -25.08 7.39
N VAL A 310 -18.79 -25.45 8.36
CA VAL A 310 -17.34 -25.28 8.28
C VAL A 310 -16.74 -26.15 7.18
N LEU A 311 -17.21 -27.41 7.05
CA LEU A 311 -16.78 -28.28 5.94
C LEU A 311 -17.22 -27.76 4.57
N SER A 312 -18.40 -27.13 4.47
CA SER A 312 -18.87 -26.49 3.25
C SER A 312 -17.96 -25.32 2.85
N LEU A 313 -17.62 -24.42 3.78
CA LEU A 313 -16.70 -23.31 3.53
C LEU A 313 -15.32 -23.78 3.05
N LEU A 314 -14.76 -24.83 3.69
CA LEU A 314 -13.49 -25.42 3.25
C LEU A 314 -13.59 -26.03 1.84
N ALA A 315 -14.69 -26.71 1.53
CA ALA A 315 -14.88 -27.31 0.21
C ALA A 315 -15.07 -26.26 -0.90
N GLU A 316 -15.80 -25.17 -0.60
CA GLU A 316 -16.01 -24.05 -1.50
C GLU A 316 -14.69 -23.33 -1.80
N ALA A 317 -13.93 -22.96 -0.76
CA ALA A 317 -12.63 -22.33 -0.93
C ALA A 317 -11.61 -23.21 -1.67
N HIS A 318 -11.62 -24.54 -1.42
CA HIS A 318 -10.79 -25.48 -2.18
C HIS A 318 -11.17 -25.51 -3.67
N ALA A 319 -12.48 -25.51 -3.97
CA ALA A 319 -12.97 -25.48 -5.35
C ALA A 319 -12.64 -24.16 -6.07
N GLU A 320 -12.52 -23.05 -5.33
CA GLU A 320 -12.04 -21.76 -5.84
C GLU A 320 -10.51 -21.70 -6.02
N GLY A 321 -9.80 -22.77 -5.65
CA GLY A 321 -8.36 -22.92 -5.86
C GLY A 321 -7.48 -22.59 -4.66
N LEU A 322 -8.06 -22.36 -3.46
CA LEU A 322 -7.27 -22.19 -2.25
C LEU A 322 -6.68 -23.53 -1.81
N ALA A 323 -5.38 -23.55 -1.51
CA ALA A 323 -4.68 -24.74 -1.07
C ALA A 323 -5.10 -25.16 0.35
N ILE A 324 -5.96 -26.18 0.44
CA ILE A 324 -6.47 -26.74 1.70
C ILE A 324 -6.10 -28.22 1.78
N TYR A 325 -5.37 -28.58 2.85
CA TYR A 325 -4.75 -29.89 2.98
C TYR A 325 -5.41 -30.71 4.10
N PRO A 326 -6.12 -31.81 3.78
CA PRO A 326 -6.59 -32.75 4.80
C PRO A 326 -5.39 -33.45 5.47
N ALA A 327 -5.23 -33.26 6.78
CA ALA A 327 -4.12 -33.85 7.53
C ALA A 327 -4.33 -35.37 7.66
N ALA A 328 -3.32 -36.17 7.31
CA ALA A 328 -3.36 -37.62 7.43
C ALA A 328 -3.00 -38.11 8.85
N SER A 329 -2.25 -37.30 9.60
CA SER A 329 -1.77 -37.64 10.95
C SER A 329 -1.55 -36.38 11.78
N SER A 330 -1.69 -36.49 13.10
CA SER A 330 -1.22 -35.44 14.02
C SER A 330 0.30 -35.43 14.19
N TYR A 331 0.96 -36.53 13.81
CA TYR A 331 2.42 -36.63 13.80
C TYR A 331 2.99 -35.94 12.56
N THR A 332 4.00 -35.12 12.79
CA THR A 332 4.76 -34.39 11.77
C THR A 332 6.15 -35.01 11.60
N PRO A 333 6.63 -35.24 10.36
CA PRO A 333 8.00 -35.69 10.13
C PRO A 333 9.08 -34.70 10.62
N GLU A 334 8.79 -33.40 10.63
CA GLU A 334 9.70 -32.35 11.05
C GLU A 334 8.93 -31.18 11.70
N GLY A 335 9.53 -30.53 12.71
CA GLY A 335 8.95 -29.38 13.40
C GLY A 335 7.97 -29.75 14.52
N ILE A 336 6.94 -28.92 14.69
CA ILE A 336 5.91 -29.09 15.73
C ILE A 336 4.80 -30.04 15.28
N ASP A 337 4.36 -30.94 16.17
CA ASP A 337 3.18 -31.77 15.91
C ASP A 337 1.88 -30.95 15.99
N LEU A 338 0.82 -31.43 15.33
CA LEU A 338 -0.49 -30.73 15.28
C LEU A 338 -1.19 -30.62 16.64
N GLY A 339 -0.75 -31.41 17.63
CA GLY A 339 -1.19 -31.33 19.03
C GLY A 339 -0.33 -30.44 19.93
N SER A 340 0.70 -29.78 19.38
CA SER A 340 1.65 -28.95 20.13
C SER A 340 1.00 -27.72 20.76
N ARG A 341 1.67 -27.17 21.78
CA ARG A 341 1.35 -25.85 22.36
C ARG A 341 1.72 -24.68 21.44
N ALA A 342 2.45 -24.94 20.36
CA ALA A 342 2.77 -23.96 19.32
C ALA A 342 1.63 -23.78 18.29
N PHE A 343 0.42 -24.25 18.63
CA PHE A 343 -0.82 -23.95 17.93
C PHE A 343 -1.74 -23.16 18.85
N ASP A 344 -1.83 -21.86 18.62
CA ASP A 344 -2.68 -20.97 19.41
C ASP A 344 -4.09 -20.92 18.84
N VAL A 345 -5.09 -20.90 19.72
CA VAL A 345 -6.51 -20.86 19.32
C VAL A 345 -6.88 -19.43 18.92
N LEU A 346 -7.46 -19.28 17.75
CA LEU A 346 -7.94 -18.00 17.25
C LEU A 346 -9.36 -17.70 17.73
N SER A 347 -9.67 -16.40 17.84
CA SER A 347 -11.00 -15.91 18.20
C SER A 347 -11.51 -14.94 17.14
N LEU A 348 -12.84 -14.86 16.98
CA LEU A 348 -13.47 -13.97 16.01
C LEU A 348 -13.12 -12.50 16.31
N PRO A 349 -12.43 -11.78 15.40
CA PRO A 349 -12.12 -10.37 15.62
C PRO A 349 -13.38 -9.50 15.48
N LYS A 350 -13.51 -8.51 16.38
CA LYS A 350 -14.53 -7.46 16.33
C LYS A 350 -13.85 -6.11 16.23
N VAL A 351 -13.82 -5.57 15.01
CA VAL A 351 -13.01 -4.39 14.69
C VAL A 351 -13.86 -3.12 14.69
N LEU A 352 -13.38 -2.12 15.43
CA LEU A 352 -13.87 -0.75 15.38
C LEU A 352 -12.85 0.13 14.64
N MET A 353 -13.31 0.96 13.71
CA MET A 353 -12.48 1.99 13.08
C MET A 353 -13.03 3.38 13.40
N VAL A 354 -12.14 4.29 13.80
CA VAL A 354 -12.47 5.69 14.07
C VAL A 354 -12.55 6.46 12.76
N THR A 355 -13.69 7.12 12.51
CA THR A 355 -14.05 7.79 11.26
C THR A 355 -14.71 9.16 11.52
N GLY A 356 -15.37 9.73 10.52
CA GLY A 356 -16.19 10.94 10.69
C GLY A 356 -15.42 12.25 10.58
N PRO A 357 -16.03 13.37 11.03
CA PRO A 357 -15.40 14.68 10.95
C PRO A 357 -14.03 14.71 11.64
N GLY A 358 -13.04 15.28 10.97
CA GLY A 358 -11.67 15.41 11.50
C GLY A 358 -10.78 14.20 11.24
N THR A 359 -11.27 13.11 10.63
CA THR A 359 -10.43 11.99 10.17
C THR A 359 -10.09 12.11 8.68
N SER A 360 -9.02 11.44 8.25
CA SER A 360 -8.67 11.34 6.83
C SER A 360 -9.54 10.32 6.11
N ALA A 361 -10.42 10.79 5.22
CA ALA A 361 -11.26 9.90 4.39
C ALA A 361 -10.43 8.96 3.50
N TYR A 362 -9.23 9.40 3.07
CA TYR A 362 -8.30 8.55 2.33
C TYR A 362 -7.80 7.41 3.21
N GLY A 363 -7.24 7.71 4.38
CA GLY A 363 -6.69 6.69 5.28
C GLY A 363 -7.75 5.71 5.78
N THR A 364 -8.95 6.19 6.12
CA THR A 364 -10.06 5.31 6.53
C THR A 364 -10.63 4.52 5.36
N GLY A 365 -10.74 5.13 4.17
CA GLY A 365 -11.31 4.49 2.98
C GLY A 365 -10.46 3.34 2.44
N GLU A 366 -9.14 3.44 2.53
CA GLU A 366 -8.20 2.38 2.15
C GLU A 366 -8.40 1.11 3.00
N ILE A 367 -8.48 1.27 4.32
CA ILE A 367 -8.71 0.16 5.26
C ILE A 367 -10.14 -0.39 5.12
N TRP A 368 -11.14 0.49 4.99
CA TRP A 368 -12.52 0.07 4.77
C TRP A 368 -12.63 -0.79 3.52
N HIS A 369 -12.02 -0.37 2.40
CA HIS A 369 -12.02 -1.15 1.17
C HIS A 369 -11.38 -2.54 1.36
N LEU A 370 -10.24 -2.64 2.07
CA LEU A 370 -9.63 -3.95 2.35
C LEU A 370 -10.62 -4.86 3.09
N LEU A 371 -11.20 -4.39 4.19
CA LEU A 371 -12.06 -5.22 5.04
C LEU A 371 -13.39 -5.58 4.35
N ASP A 372 -14.01 -4.63 3.65
CA ASP A 372 -15.30 -4.81 2.96
C ASP A 372 -15.18 -5.61 1.66
N ARG A 373 -14.16 -5.33 0.83
CA ARG A 373 -14.10 -5.87 -0.55
C ARG A 373 -13.19 -7.07 -0.73
N ARG A 374 -12.23 -7.29 0.16
CA ARG A 374 -11.27 -8.40 0.04
C ARG A 374 -11.44 -9.45 1.11
N LEU A 375 -11.79 -9.03 2.32
CA LEU A 375 -11.93 -9.94 3.45
C LEU A 375 -13.39 -10.30 3.74
N ASP A 376 -14.35 -9.61 3.12
CA ASP A 376 -15.79 -9.68 3.41
C ASP A 376 -16.10 -9.62 4.91
N MET A 377 -15.32 -8.80 5.63
CA MET A 377 -15.34 -8.72 7.08
C MET A 377 -16.12 -7.47 7.54
N PRO A 378 -17.17 -7.64 8.38
CA PRO A 378 -17.87 -6.54 9.02
C PRO A 378 -16.94 -5.59 9.78
N LEU A 379 -17.06 -4.29 9.48
CA LEU A 379 -16.32 -3.22 10.15
C LEU A 379 -17.28 -2.26 10.84
N THR A 380 -17.12 -2.06 12.15
CA THR A 380 -17.86 -1.01 12.85
C THR A 380 -17.14 0.33 12.70
N MET A 381 -17.76 1.27 12.00
CA MET A 381 -17.24 2.64 11.87
C MET A 381 -17.89 3.57 12.91
N VAL A 382 -17.07 4.23 13.71
CA VAL A 382 -17.52 5.16 14.76
C VAL A 382 -16.98 6.55 14.48
N ASP A 383 -17.85 7.55 14.45
CA ASP A 383 -17.43 8.95 14.36
C ASP A 383 -16.53 9.31 15.54
N SER A 384 -15.41 9.97 15.26
CA SER A 384 -14.42 10.43 16.25
C SER A 384 -15.09 11.09 17.46
N ASN A 385 -16.03 12.01 17.22
CA ASN A 385 -16.81 12.76 18.22
C ASN A 385 -17.71 11.91 19.14
N ARG A 386 -17.94 10.64 18.82
CA ARG A 386 -18.77 9.71 19.59
C ARG A 386 -17.97 8.64 20.30
N LEU A 387 -16.67 8.54 20.04
CA LEU A 387 -15.82 7.47 20.56
C LEU A 387 -15.85 7.35 22.09
N SER A 388 -15.88 8.49 22.79
CA SER A 388 -15.96 8.55 24.26
C SER A 388 -17.25 7.95 24.87
N GLN A 389 -18.28 7.72 24.05
CA GLN A 389 -19.57 7.15 24.47
C GLN A 389 -19.71 5.67 24.09
N VAL A 390 -18.76 5.12 23.33
CA VAL A 390 -18.79 3.71 22.89
C VAL A 390 -18.22 2.83 23.99
N ASN A 391 -18.88 1.70 24.27
CA ASN A 391 -18.31 0.66 25.11
C ASN A 391 -17.24 -0.12 24.34
N LEU A 392 -15.96 0.04 24.67
CA LEU A 392 -14.88 -0.62 23.94
C LEU A 392 -14.77 -2.11 24.26
N ASP A 393 -15.38 -2.59 25.35
CA ASP A 393 -15.39 -4.00 25.75
C ASP A 393 -16.10 -4.91 24.73
N ASP A 394 -16.93 -4.33 23.86
CA ASP A 394 -17.63 -5.05 22.79
C ASP A 394 -16.72 -5.38 21.59
N TYR A 395 -15.50 -4.84 21.57
CA TYR A 395 -14.55 -4.92 20.45
C TYR A 395 -13.24 -5.59 20.88
N THR A 396 -12.51 -6.14 19.91
CA THR A 396 -11.15 -6.65 20.12
C THR A 396 -10.09 -5.70 19.56
N HIS A 397 -10.45 -4.86 18.59
CA HIS A 397 -9.52 -3.94 17.93
C HIS A 397 -10.11 -2.53 17.78
N VAL A 398 -9.24 -1.54 17.91
CA VAL A 398 -9.50 -0.14 17.50
C VAL A 398 -8.48 0.27 16.44
N ILE A 399 -8.93 0.73 15.29
CA ILE A 399 -8.09 1.24 14.21
C ILE A 399 -8.23 2.76 14.12
N MET A 400 -7.10 3.45 14.12
CA MET A 400 -7.00 4.90 14.02
C MET A 400 -6.02 5.32 12.93
N THR A 401 -6.47 6.13 11.98
CA THR A 401 -5.62 6.72 10.92
C THR A 401 -5.42 8.22 11.10
N THR A 402 -5.97 8.80 12.16
CA THR A 402 -5.86 10.22 12.49
C THR A 402 -5.93 10.41 14.02
N PRO A 403 -5.20 11.38 14.60
CA PRO A 403 -5.29 11.70 16.01
C PRO A 403 -6.72 12.05 16.46
N VAL A 404 -7.11 11.62 17.66
CA VAL A 404 -8.37 12.03 18.31
C VAL A 404 -8.09 13.16 19.29
N ARG A 405 -8.89 14.23 19.20
CA ARG A 405 -8.74 15.46 20.03
C ARG A 405 -9.77 15.59 21.14
N LEU A 406 -10.41 14.49 21.52
CA LEU A 406 -11.46 14.47 22.54
C LEU A 406 -10.89 14.10 23.89
N GLU A 407 -11.33 14.81 24.92
CA GLU A 407 -10.94 14.56 26.30
C GLU A 407 -11.45 13.18 26.76
N GLY A 408 -10.64 12.49 27.58
CA GLY A 408 -10.99 11.19 28.16
C GLY A 408 -10.78 9.97 27.25
N VAL A 409 -10.74 10.15 25.93
CA VAL A 409 -10.54 9.04 24.97
C VAL A 409 -9.23 8.30 25.20
N SER A 410 -8.13 9.01 25.49
CA SER A 410 -6.84 8.35 25.75
C SER A 410 -6.91 7.39 26.93
N LYS A 411 -7.52 7.79 28.06
CA LYS A 411 -7.70 6.91 29.23
C LYS A 411 -8.60 5.72 28.94
N GLN A 412 -9.65 5.93 28.14
CA GLN A 412 -10.54 4.86 27.72
C GLN A 412 -9.80 3.82 26.86
N LEU A 413 -9.00 4.27 25.90
CA LEU A 413 -8.15 3.41 25.07
C LEU A 413 -7.09 2.71 25.92
N GLU A 414 -6.47 3.41 26.87
CA GLU A 414 -5.49 2.80 27.79
C GLU A 414 -6.09 1.63 28.57
N SER A 415 -7.31 1.76 29.09
CA SER A 415 -8.03 0.67 29.78
C SER A 415 -8.31 -0.48 28.82
N PHE A 416 -8.87 -0.18 27.65
CA PHE A 416 -9.17 -1.16 26.61
C PHE A 416 -7.93 -1.99 26.23
N ILE A 417 -6.79 -1.34 26.00
CA ILE A 417 -5.54 -2.02 25.64
C ILE A 417 -5.05 -2.88 26.82
N LYS A 418 -5.04 -2.34 28.05
CA LYS A 418 -4.61 -3.09 29.24
C LYS A 418 -5.41 -4.37 29.47
N ASP A 419 -6.68 -4.38 29.07
CA ASP A 419 -7.58 -5.52 29.21
C ASP A 419 -7.50 -6.54 28.05
N GLY A 420 -6.63 -6.31 27.06
CA GLY A 420 -6.38 -7.24 25.95
C GLY A 420 -6.73 -6.69 24.56
N GLY A 421 -7.23 -5.46 24.49
CA GLY A 421 -7.55 -4.79 23.23
C GLY A 421 -6.30 -4.43 22.43
N ILE A 422 -6.45 -4.41 21.11
CA ILE A 422 -5.38 -4.04 20.18
C ILE A 422 -5.67 -2.70 19.54
N LEU A 423 -4.73 -1.75 19.64
CA LEU A 423 -4.81 -0.44 18.98
C LEU A 423 -3.88 -0.40 17.77
N TRP A 424 -4.42 -0.22 16.57
CA TRP A 424 -3.64 0.08 15.36
C TRP A 424 -3.62 1.60 15.11
N ALA A 425 -2.47 2.23 15.32
CA ALA A 425 -2.24 3.65 15.08
C ALA A 425 -1.43 3.85 13.80
N GLN A 426 -2.08 4.37 12.75
CA GLN A 426 -1.48 4.53 11.42
C GLN A 426 -1.18 5.99 11.09
N GLY A 427 0.02 6.21 10.54
CA GLY A 427 0.52 7.50 10.09
C GLY A 427 1.26 8.26 11.19
N ALA A 428 2.30 8.99 10.80
CA ALA A 428 3.23 9.64 11.72
C ALA A 428 2.58 10.61 12.72
N SER A 429 1.47 11.26 12.35
CA SER A 429 0.71 12.14 13.25
C SER A 429 -0.07 11.36 14.31
N THR A 430 -0.71 10.25 13.93
CA THR A 430 -1.43 9.35 14.84
C THR A 430 -0.47 8.64 15.79
N VAL A 431 0.68 8.18 15.27
CA VAL A 431 1.75 7.59 16.08
C VAL A 431 2.28 8.59 17.11
N ALA A 432 2.56 9.83 16.70
CA ALA A 432 2.99 10.87 17.63
C ALA A 432 1.94 11.16 18.71
N TRP A 433 0.66 11.25 18.31
CA TRP A 433 -0.43 11.41 19.27
C TRP A 433 -0.52 10.25 20.27
N ALA A 434 -0.37 9.00 19.83
CA ALA A 434 -0.41 7.84 20.72
C ALA A 434 0.74 7.89 21.75
N ALA A 435 1.92 8.33 21.33
CA ALA A 435 3.07 8.55 22.21
C ALA A 435 2.82 9.70 23.19
N ASP A 436 2.36 10.86 22.71
CA ASP A 436 2.04 12.03 23.56
C ASP A 436 0.92 11.73 24.57
N ALA A 437 -0.02 10.84 24.21
CA ALA A 437 -1.09 10.38 25.08
C ALA A 437 -0.64 9.33 26.11
N GLY A 438 0.61 8.87 26.06
CA GLY A 438 1.15 7.85 26.97
C GLY A 438 0.65 6.43 26.70
N LEU A 439 0.10 6.16 25.52
CA LEU A 439 -0.38 4.83 25.13
C LEU A 439 0.74 3.92 24.61
N ALA A 440 1.82 4.52 24.10
CA ALA A 440 2.92 3.84 23.46
C ALA A 440 4.22 4.67 23.57
N THR A 441 5.36 4.10 23.18
CA THR A 441 6.65 4.81 23.17
C THR A 441 7.13 4.93 21.73
N ALA A 442 7.37 6.15 21.26
CA ALA A 442 7.94 6.41 19.94
C ALA A 442 9.11 7.40 20.06
N THR A 443 10.33 6.94 19.74
CA THR A 443 11.53 7.76 19.74
C THR A 443 11.78 8.29 18.33
N TRP A 444 11.56 9.58 18.12
CA TRP A 444 11.70 10.21 16.79
C TRP A 444 13.17 10.49 16.43
N ARG A 445 13.49 10.37 15.14
CA ARG A 445 14.74 10.87 14.59
C ARG A 445 14.57 12.33 14.17
N GLU A 446 15.61 13.12 14.41
CA GLU A 446 15.58 14.56 14.22
C GLU A 446 16.48 15.00 13.08
N THR A 447 15.99 15.94 12.28
CA THR A 447 16.76 16.66 11.28
C THR A 447 17.83 17.53 11.93
N ALA A 448 18.87 17.90 11.19
CA ALA A 448 19.88 18.83 11.67
C ALA A 448 19.27 20.18 12.09
N GLU A 449 18.22 20.60 11.37
CA GLU A 449 17.48 21.83 11.65
C GLU A 449 16.67 21.75 12.97
N GLN A 450 16.09 20.60 13.31
CA GLN A 450 15.41 20.39 14.59
C GLN A 450 16.40 20.44 15.76
N VAL A 451 17.50 19.69 15.67
CA VAL A 451 18.57 19.69 16.68
C VAL A 451 19.11 21.10 16.91
N ARG A 452 19.31 21.87 15.83
CA ARG A 452 19.76 23.27 15.90
C ARG A 452 18.74 24.17 16.62
N LYS A 453 17.44 24.02 16.33
CA LYS A 453 16.37 24.78 16.99
C LYS A 453 16.31 24.49 18.48
N ASP A 454 16.41 23.22 18.88
CA ASP A 454 16.35 22.82 20.28
C ASP A 454 17.60 23.30 21.05
N SER A 455 18.75 23.26 20.40
CA SER A 455 20.00 23.85 20.92
C SER A 455 19.86 25.35 21.12
N LEU A 456 19.25 26.07 20.17
CA LEU A 456 19.00 27.51 20.29
C LEU A 456 18.01 27.83 21.42
N GLN A 457 16.92 27.07 21.52
CA GLN A 457 15.93 27.23 22.59
C GLN A 457 16.58 27.02 23.97
N THR A 458 17.40 25.97 24.11
CA THR A 458 18.15 25.68 25.34
C THR A 458 19.11 26.81 25.70
N ALA A 459 19.84 27.37 24.72
CA ALA A 459 20.75 28.50 24.94
C ALA A 459 20.00 29.76 25.41
N ILE A 460 18.81 30.02 24.86
CA ILE A 460 17.93 31.12 25.29
C ILE A 460 17.48 30.91 26.74
N GLU A 461 17.04 29.70 27.09
CA GLU A 461 16.55 29.37 28.43
C GLU A 461 17.65 29.44 29.50
N ARG A 462 18.89 29.12 29.13
CA ARG A 462 20.07 29.27 30.01
C ARG A 462 20.55 30.71 30.15
N GLY A 463 20.08 31.63 29.30
CA GLY A 463 20.53 33.01 29.27
C GLY A 463 21.94 33.17 28.70
N ASP A 464 22.32 32.31 27.75
CA ASP A 464 23.62 32.37 27.08
C ASP A 464 23.80 33.71 26.34
N GLU A 465 25.06 34.12 26.11
CA GLU A 465 25.36 35.39 25.45
C GLU A 465 24.77 35.48 24.04
N ALA A 466 24.39 36.69 23.62
CA ALA A 466 23.77 36.92 22.32
C ALA A 466 24.64 36.46 21.13
N LEU A 467 25.97 36.50 21.27
CA LEU A 467 26.89 36.01 20.24
C LEU A 467 26.82 34.47 20.11
N SER A 468 26.78 33.75 21.23
CA SER A 468 26.63 32.28 21.24
C SER A 468 25.27 31.84 20.68
N GLN A 469 24.21 32.59 20.96
CA GLN A 469 22.90 32.34 20.35
C GLN A 469 22.91 32.59 18.83
N ALA A 470 23.64 33.62 18.37
CA ALA A 470 23.73 33.97 16.95
C ALA A 470 24.44 32.90 16.12
N GLU A 471 25.41 32.17 16.68
CA GLU A 471 26.08 31.03 16.03
C GLU A 471 25.13 29.87 15.72
N LEU A 472 24.03 29.76 16.46
CA LEU A 472 22.99 28.75 16.26
C LEU A 472 21.91 29.19 15.29
N LEU A 473 21.88 30.44 14.82
CA LEU A 473 20.86 30.92 13.87
C LEU A 473 21.09 30.35 12.46
N PRO A 474 20.04 30.07 11.69
CA PRO A 474 20.21 29.61 10.32
C PRO A 474 20.73 30.75 9.45
N ALA A 475 21.46 30.41 8.40
CA ALA A 475 21.86 31.39 7.39
C ALA A 475 20.62 32.01 6.71
N ARG A 476 20.66 33.33 6.47
CA ARG A 476 19.59 34.01 5.72
C ARG A 476 19.56 33.50 4.27
N LYS A 477 18.38 33.08 3.82
CA LYS A 477 18.13 32.65 2.44
C LYS A 477 17.14 33.58 1.73
N PRO A 478 17.14 33.65 0.38
CA PRO A 478 16.11 34.38 -0.37
C PRO A 478 14.72 33.80 -0.11
N PHE A 479 13.73 34.66 0.13
CA PHE A 479 12.35 34.19 0.37
C PHE A 479 11.76 33.40 -0.80
N ALA A 480 12.15 33.75 -2.03
CA ALA A 480 11.67 33.11 -3.25
C ALA A 480 12.03 31.61 -3.34
N THR A 481 13.07 31.13 -2.66
CA THR A 481 13.46 29.71 -2.68
C THR A 481 12.79 28.88 -1.59
N ALA A 482 12.10 29.53 -0.64
CA ALA A 482 11.59 28.85 0.56
C ALA A 482 10.60 27.72 0.24
N SER A 483 9.74 27.90 -0.77
CA SER A 483 8.76 26.89 -1.17
C SER A 483 9.43 25.66 -1.77
N ASP A 484 10.40 25.85 -2.68
CA ASP A 484 11.10 24.74 -3.33
C ASP A 484 12.02 24.01 -2.34
N GLU A 485 12.73 24.75 -1.50
CA GLU A 485 13.54 24.15 -0.42
C GLU A 485 12.69 23.32 0.53
N TYR A 486 11.51 23.81 0.94
CA TYR A 486 10.59 23.02 1.74
C TYR A 486 10.11 21.78 0.98
N ALA A 487 9.77 21.92 -0.31
CA ALA A 487 9.30 20.81 -1.12
C ALA A 487 10.34 19.68 -1.24
N PHE A 488 11.64 19.99 -1.30
CA PHE A 488 12.71 18.98 -1.28
C PHE A 488 12.81 18.19 0.03
N THR A 489 12.32 18.76 1.15
CA THR A 489 12.27 18.04 2.44
C THR A 489 11.11 17.05 2.54
N LEU A 490 10.12 17.16 1.66
CA LEU A 490 8.95 16.30 1.68
C LEU A 490 9.26 14.94 1.05
N VAL A 491 8.66 13.89 1.61
CA VAL A 491 8.63 12.56 1.00
C VAL A 491 7.24 12.37 0.42
N ARG A 492 7.13 12.46 -0.91
CA ARG A 492 5.86 12.36 -1.64
C ARG A 492 5.81 11.07 -2.43
N GLY A 493 5.47 9.98 -1.73
CA GLY A 493 5.34 8.65 -2.31
C GLY A 493 6.67 8.09 -2.79
N SER A 494 7.35 7.35 -1.93
CA SER A 494 8.62 6.66 -2.21
C SER A 494 8.53 5.21 -1.72
N ILE A 495 9.17 4.29 -2.43
CA ILE A 495 9.19 2.87 -2.08
C ILE A 495 10.44 2.61 -1.28
N LEU A 496 10.27 2.12 -0.05
CA LEU A 496 11.36 1.77 0.85
C LEU A 496 11.46 0.25 1.02
N GLN A 497 12.69 -0.25 1.11
CA GLN A 497 13.02 -1.62 1.48
C GLN A 497 12.98 -1.76 3.00
N GLY A 498 11.99 -2.49 3.48
CA GLY A 498 11.92 -3.02 4.83
C GLY A 498 12.61 -4.37 4.93
N ASN A 499 13.14 -4.63 6.12
CA ASN A 499 13.51 -5.94 6.65
C ASN A 499 12.43 -6.34 7.67
N LEU A 500 11.65 -7.35 7.32
CA LEU A 500 10.52 -7.90 8.08
C LEU A 500 10.97 -9.14 8.83
N ASP A 501 10.72 -9.20 10.13
CA ASP A 501 10.80 -10.45 10.88
C ASP A 501 9.58 -11.33 10.57
N ILE A 502 9.77 -12.35 9.74
CA ILE A 502 8.70 -13.29 9.33
C ILE A 502 8.29 -14.26 10.44
N SER A 503 9.07 -14.34 11.53
CA SER A 503 8.74 -15.14 12.72
C SER A 503 7.90 -14.38 13.75
N HIS A 504 7.83 -13.04 13.63
CA HIS A 504 6.94 -12.22 14.42
C HIS A 504 5.48 -12.41 13.94
N PRO A 505 4.44 -12.38 14.81
CA PRO A 505 3.05 -12.58 14.38
C PRO A 505 2.58 -11.67 13.24
N LEU A 506 3.08 -10.42 13.20
CA LEU A 506 2.81 -9.49 12.09
C LEU A 506 3.49 -9.90 10.77
N GLY A 507 4.53 -10.72 10.79
CA GLY A 507 5.24 -11.28 9.64
C GLY A 507 4.76 -12.66 9.18
N PHE A 508 3.77 -13.26 9.86
CA PHE A 508 3.20 -14.55 9.46
C PHE A 508 2.66 -14.53 8.02
N GLY A 509 2.91 -15.59 7.26
CA GLY A 509 2.50 -15.71 5.85
C GLY A 509 3.32 -14.88 4.85
N TYR A 510 4.45 -14.28 5.27
CA TYR A 510 5.42 -13.73 4.33
C TYR A 510 6.49 -14.77 3.99
N ALA A 511 6.81 -14.91 2.70
CA ALA A 511 7.84 -15.84 2.21
C ALA A 511 9.26 -15.23 2.24
N SER A 512 9.40 -13.93 2.46
CA SER A 512 10.67 -13.21 2.46
C SER A 512 10.67 -12.12 3.53
N GLU A 513 11.83 -11.91 4.14
CA GLU A 513 12.11 -10.77 5.02
C GLU A 513 12.16 -9.45 4.24
N ALA A 514 12.41 -9.50 2.93
CA ALA A 514 12.39 -8.31 2.10
C ALA A 514 10.94 -7.86 1.85
N LEU A 515 10.55 -6.69 2.37
CA LEU A 515 9.23 -6.10 2.16
C LEU A 515 9.33 -4.69 1.61
N ALA A 516 8.71 -4.42 0.46
CA ALA A 516 8.58 -3.07 -0.06
C ALA A 516 7.41 -2.32 0.63
N VAL A 517 7.68 -1.13 1.16
CA VAL A 517 6.70 -0.30 1.89
C VAL A 517 6.58 1.08 1.24
N PHE A 518 5.35 1.62 1.17
CA PHE A 518 5.09 2.90 0.53
C PHE A 518 5.08 4.06 1.53
N ARG A 519 6.03 4.98 1.37
CA ARG A 519 6.30 6.09 2.27
C ARG A 519 5.74 7.41 1.75
N THR A 520 4.98 8.12 2.57
CA THR A 520 4.35 9.41 2.21
C THR A 520 4.65 10.54 3.19
N THR A 521 5.54 10.32 4.17
CA THR A 521 5.93 11.32 5.16
C THR A 521 7.43 11.30 5.42
N ASN A 522 7.96 12.42 5.91
CA ASN A 522 9.39 12.62 6.22
C ASN A 522 9.71 12.45 7.72
N ARG A 523 8.92 11.67 8.47
CA ARG A 523 9.09 11.49 9.93
C ARG A 523 9.49 10.07 10.32
N PHE A 524 10.75 9.86 10.67
CA PHE A 524 11.27 8.53 10.97
C PHE A 524 11.39 8.29 12.48
N MET A 525 11.16 7.07 12.93
CA MET A 525 11.30 6.69 14.35
C MET A 525 12.37 5.62 14.52
N ASN A 526 13.09 5.65 15.64
CA ASN A 526 14.00 4.59 15.99
C ASN A 526 13.23 3.28 16.25
N PRO A 527 13.89 2.12 16.07
CA PRO A 527 13.41 0.87 16.63
C PRO A 527 13.12 0.99 18.12
N SER A 528 12.20 0.15 18.59
CA SER A 528 11.93 -0.05 20.01
C SER A 528 13.20 -0.43 20.77
N ASP A 529 13.25 -0.05 22.04
CA ASP A 529 14.24 -0.53 23.01
C ASP A 529 14.10 -2.02 23.33
N ASN A 530 12.94 -2.63 23.04
CA ASN A 530 12.77 -4.07 23.00
C ASN A 530 13.16 -4.61 21.60
N ALA A 531 14.18 -5.48 21.58
CA ALA A 531 14.78 -6.03 20.37
C ALA A 531 13.82 -6.83 19.47
N TYR A 532 12.70 -7.31 20.00
CA TYR A 532 11.71 -8.11 19.27
C TYR A 532 10.47 -7.31 18.86
N SER A 533 10.40 -6.03 19.24
CA SER A 533 9.21 -5.19 19.12
C SER A 533 9.23 -4.22 17.93
N SER A 534 10.14 -4.44 16.98
CA SER A 534 10.22 -3.66 15.73
C SER A 534 10.13 -4.58 14.51
N PRO A 535 8.93 -5.09 14.16
CA PRO A 535 8.80 -6.15 13.16
C PRO A 535 9.22 -5.71 11.76
N VAL A 536 9.18 -4.40 11.47
CA VAL A 536 9.66 -3.84 10.20
C VAL A 536 10.67 -2.74 10.48
N VAL A 537 11.92 -2.99 10.11
CA VAL A 537 13.02 -2.01 10.15
C VAL A 537 13.48 -1.77 8.71
N TYR A 538 13.60 -0.52 8.28
CA TYR A 538 14.14 -0.24 6.95
C TYR A 538 15.63 -0.59 6.89
N THR A 539 16.11 -0.99 5.72
CA THR A 539 17.53 -1.33 5.53
C THR A 539 18.44 -0.10 5.69
N ASP A 540 19.75 -0.32 5.64
CA ASP A 540 20.76 0.73 5.66
C ASP A 540 20.70 1.66 4.42
N SER A 541 20.30 1.12 3.27
CA SER A 541 20.00 1.84 2.03
C SER A 541 18.55 1.58 1.61
N PRO A 542 17.58 2.27 2.22
CA PRO A 542 16.19 1.84 2.12
C PRO A 542 15.49 2.28 0.83
N LEU A 543 15.96 3.31 0.12
CA LEU A 543 15.26 3.80 -1.06
C LEU A 543 15.35 2.82 -2.23
N LEU A 544 14.23 2.16 -2.56
CA LEU A 544 14.10 1.33 -3.77
C LEU A 544 13.75 2.19 -4.98
N SER A 545 12.79 3.11 -4.83
CA SER A 545 12.27 3.90 -5.93
C SER A 545 11.58 5.15 -5.41
N GLY A 546 11.49 6.19 -6.22
CA GLY A 546 10.99 7.50 -5.85
C GLY A 546 12.09 8.45 -5.39
N TYR A 547 11.68 9.67 -5.07
CA TYR A 547 12.56 10.72 -4.58
C TYR A 547 12.57 10.75 -3.05
N MET A 548 13.76 10.94 -2.49
CA MET A 548 13.97 11.25 -1.09
C MET A 548 15.26 12.04 -0.94
N SER A 549 15.24 13.18 -0.25
CA SER A 549 16.46 13.96 0.01
C SER A 549 17.52 13.14 0.75
N THR A 550 18.80 13.49 0.60
CA THR A 550 19.90 12.80 1.30
C THR A 550 19.70 12.77 2.81
N GLU A 551 19.21 13.87 3.41
CA GLU A 551 18.89 13.92 4.84
C GLU A 551 17.79 12.91 5.21
N ASN A 552 16.71 12.84 4.43
CA ASN A 552 15.63 11.88 4.68
C ASN A 552 16.11 10.42 4.49
N GLN A 553 16.98 10.14 3.52
CA GLN A 553 17.57 8.80 3.35
C GLN A 553 18.41 8.39 4.57
N MET A 554 19.22 9.32 5.11
CA MET A 554 19.98 9.08 6.35
C MET A 554 19.06 8.85 7.56
N LEU A 555 17.98 9.63 7.68
CA LEU A 555 16.99 9.45 8.74
C LEU A 555 16.22 8.14 8.59
N ALA A 556 15.96 7.68 7.36
CA ALA A 556 15.27 6.42 7.07
C ALA A 556 16.14 5.19 7.37
N ALA A 557 17.44 5.25 7.10
CA ALA A 557 18.35 4.11 7.21
C ALA A 557 18.34 3.46 8.62
N ASN A 558 18.03 2.17 8.72
CA ASN A 558 17.90 1.44 10.00
C ASN A 558 16.86 2.03 10.97
N SER A 559 15.90 2.83 10.49
CA SER A 559 14.76 3.30 11.29
C SER A 559 13.61 2.30 11.22
N ALA A 560 12.68 2.34 12.17
CA ALA A 560 11.53 1.44 12.18
C ALA A 560 10.37 2.02 11.36
N GLY A 561 9.76 1.17 10.52
CA GLY A 561 8.49 1.46 9.86
C GLY A 561 7.28 1.00 10.67
N LEU A 562 7.47 -0.02 11.50
CA LEU A 562 6.46 -0.62 12.36
C LEU A 562 7.06 -0.97 13.73
N VAL A 563 6.40 -0.54 14.80
CA VAL A 563 6.76 -0.87 16.19
C VAL A 563 5.52 -1.39 16.91
N VAL A 564 5.71 -2.36 17.80
CA VAL A 564 4.67 -2.90 18.68
C VAL A 564 5.05 -2.54 20.11
N ASN A 565 4.13 -1.98 20.88
CA ASN A 565 4.31 -1.75 22.32
C ASN A 565 3.26 -2.56 23.07
N GLN A 566 3.69 -3.51 23.91
CA GLN A 566 2.77 -4.19 24.79
C GLN A 566 2.34 -3.24 25.92
N LEU A 567 1.04 -3.25 26.23
CA LEU A 567 0.49 -2.50 27.34
C LEU A 567 -0.55 -3.35 28.06
N GLY A 568 -0.19 -3.87 29.24
CA GLY A 568 -1.02 -4.84 29.97
C GLY A 568 -1.13 -6.15 29.19
N LYS A 569 -2.35 -6.60 28.89
CA LYS A 569 -2.61 -7.82 28.12
C LYS A 569 -2.75 -7.59 26.61
N GLY A 570 -2.87 -6.33 26.18
CA GLY A 570 -3.00 -5.96 24.78
C GLY A 570 -1.75 -5.27 24.26
N ALA A 571 -1.87 -4.67 23.08
CA ALA A 571 -0.76 -4.03 22.40
C ALA A 571 -1.19 -2.82 21.57
N VAL A 572 -0.25 -1.90 21.37
CA VAL A 572 -0.35 -0.79 20.42
C VAL A 572 0.59 -1.05 19.26
N ILE A 573 0.06 -1.10 18.05
CA ILE A 573 0.83 -1.22 16.81
C ILE A 573 0.97 0.17 16.22
N LEU A 574 2.19 0.68 16.17
CA LEU A 574 2.57 1.95 15.59
C LEU A 574 3.03 1.73 14.15
N SER A 575 2.22 2.14 13.18
CA SER A 575 2.54 2.03 11.77
C SER A 575 2.77 3.41 11.17
N LEU A 576 3.99 3.70 10.73
CA LEU A 576 4.29 5.01 10.14
C LEU A 576 3.76 5.14 8.70
N ASP A 577 3.57 4.02 8.01
CA ASP A 577 3.16 3.94 6.61
C ASP A 577 1.71 3.47 6.50
N SER A 578 1.05 3.80 5.38
CA SER A 578 -0.22 3.13 5.06
C SER A 578 0.10 1.74 4.54
N THR A 579 -0.39 0.70 5.23
CA THR A 579 -0.28 -0.69 4.77
C THR A 579 -1.20 -1.01 3.59
N THR A 580 -2.15 -0.11 3.30
CA THR A 580 -3.24 -0.33 2.34
C THR A 580 -3.30 0.79 1.29
N PHE A 581 -2.19 1.50 1.07
CA PHE A 581 -2.14 2.71 0.26
C PHE A 581 -2.91 2.58 -1.07
N ARG A 582 -3.93 3.44 -1.23
CA ARG A 582 -4.86 3.52 -2.37
C ARG A 582 -5.41 2.16 -2.87
N ALA A 583 -5.53 1.19 -1.97
CA ALA A 583 -5.92 -0.19 -2.24
C ALA A 583 -5.03 -0.98 -3.23
N PHE A 584 -4.02 -0.40 -3.90
CA PHE A 584 -3.16 -1.16 -4.81
C PHE A 584 -1.91 -1.73 -4.13
N TRP A 585 -1.61 -1.32 -2.89
CA TRP A 585 -0.48 -1.83 -2.12
C TRP A 585 -0.79 -3.16 -1.42
N TRP A 586 -0.79 -4.24 -2.18
CA TRP A 586 -1.08 -5.60 -1.68
C TRP A 586 0.03 -6.16 -0.77
N GLY A 587 1.27 -5.73 -0.94
CA GLY A 587 2.42 -6.30 -0.27
C GLY A 587 2.40 -6.11 1.24
N SER A 588 2.14 -4.89 1.72
CA SER A 588 2.16 -4.56 3.15
C SER A 588 0.79 -4.69 3.83
N GLN A 589 -0.31 -4.90 3.09
CA GLN A 589 -1.66 -4.99 3.68
C GLN A 589 -1.78 -6.16 4.67
N ARG A 590 -1.02 -7.24 4.45
CA ARG A 590 -0.99 -8.41 5.33
C ARG A 590 -0.48 -8.07 6.73
N LEU A 591 0.32 -7.01 6.93
CA LEU A 591 0.68 -6.53 8.27
C LEU A 591 -0.55 -6.12 9.08
N LEU A 592 -1.51 -5.40 8.45
CA LEU A 592 -2.77 -5.00 9.11
C LEU A 592 -3.66 -6.21 9.35
N VAL A 593 -3.77 -7.12 8.36
CA VAL A 593 -4.55 -8.36 8.49
C VAL A 593 -4.01 -9.22 9.65
N ASN A 594 -2.69 -9.41 9.72
CA ASN A 594 -2.05 -10.13 10.83
C ASN A 594 -2.28 -9.40 12.16
N GLY A 595 -2.26 -8.05 12.16
CA GLY A 595 -2.60 -7.27 13.35
C GLY A 595 -4.01 -7.50 13.87
N ILE A 596 -4.97 -7.81 12.98
CA ILE A 596 -6.37 -8.11 13.31
C ILE A 596 -6.56 -9.56 13.78
N PHE A 597 -5.99 -10.53 13.05
CA PHE A 597 -6.23 -11.94 13.35
C PHE A 597 -5.27 -12.53 14.39
N PHE A 598 -4.06 -11.98 14.49
CA PHE A 598 -3.00 -12.48 15.38
C PHE A 598 -2.60 -11.44 16.44
N GLY A 599 -3.37 -10.37 16.60
CA GLY A 599 -3.11 -9.31 17.58
C GLY A 599 -2.96 -9.82 19.01
N SER A 600 -3.69 -10.87 19.39
CA SER A 600 -3.59 -11.53 20.71
C SER A 600 -2.26 -12.26 20.95
N LEU A 601 -1.45 -12.47 19.91
CA LEU A 601 -0.11 -13.06 20.00
C LEU A 601 0.99 -12.02 20.18
N LEU A 602 0.64 -10.72 20.18
CA LEU A 602 1.58 -9.60 20.33
C LEU A 602 1.96 -9.40 21.80
N GLU A 603 2.55 -10.43 22.38
CA GLU A 603 3.16 -10.39 23.70
C GLU A 603 4.67 -10.19 23.57
N GLU A 604 5.28 -9.37 24.42
CA GLU A 604 6.73 -9.25 24.46
C GLU A 604 7.34 -10.59 24.89
N PRO A 605 8.31 -11.13 24.14
CA PRO A 605 9.04 -12.32 24.53
C PRO A 605 9.69 -12.11 25.92
N ARG A 606 9.46 -13.06 26.83
CA ARG A 606 9.99 -13.02 28.20
C ARG A 606 11.42 -13.51 28.32
#